data_AF-A0A927U1S5-F1
#
_entry.id   AF-A0A927U1S5-F1
#
_cell.length_a   1.000
_cell.length_b   1.000
_cell.length_c   1.000
_cell.angle_alpha   90.00
_cell.angle_beta   90.00
_cell.angle_gamma   90.00
#
_symmetry.space_group_name_H-M   'P 1'
#
loop_
_entity.id
_entity.type
_entity.pdbx_description
1 polymer ?
#
loop_
_entity_poly.entity_id
_entity_poly.type
_entity_poly.pdbx_seq_one_letter_code
_entity_poly.pdbx_strand_id
1 'polypeptide(L)' 'MLSILMLVVFSLATLFFIGFIVENATYAKRSIALEDTACIIRAVGAIIVSVLAVTALWLQACYYFFFA' A
#
# COMPACT_ATOMS: atom_id res chain seq x y z
N MET A 1 4.28 -14.36 21.76
CA MET A 1 4.93 -13.03 21.64
C MET A 1 5.30 -12.70 20.20
N LEU A 2 5.90 -13.62 19.43
CA LEU A 2 6.26 -13.39 18.01
C LEU A 2 5.06 -12.97 17.15
N SER A 3 3.90 -13.62 17.35
CA SER A 3 2.66 -13.38 16.60
C SER A 3 2.05 -11.99 16.84
N ILE A 4 2.10 -11.45 18.06
CA ILE A 4 1.63 -10.08 18.36
C ILE A 4 2.58 -9.04 17.75
N LEU A 5 3.90 -9.23 17.89
CA LEU A 5 4.91 -8.35 17.28
C LEU A 5 4.75 -8.30 15.76
N MET A 6 4.52 -9.46 15.14
CA MET A 6 4.32 -9.58 13.70
C MET A 6 3.03 -8.87 13.23
N LEU A 7 1.92 -9.02 13.96
CA LEU A 7 0.67 -8.29 13.72
C LEU A 7 0.86 -6.76 13.80
N VAL A 8 1.63 -6.29 14.79
CA VAL A 8 1.93 -4.87 14.95
C VAL A 8 2.76 -4.35 13.77
N VAL A 9 3.79 -5.08 13.33
CA VAL A 9 4.62 -4.72 12.18
C VAL A 9 3.78 -4.68 10.89
N PHE A 10 2.93 -5.67 10.65
CA PHE A 10 2.05 -5.68 9.48
C PHE A 10 1.03 -4.52 9.51
N SER A 11 0.50 -4.19 10.68
CA SER A 11 -0.41 -3.05 10.86
C SER A 11 0.29 -1.72 10.58
N LEU A 12 1.52 -1.54 11.06
CA LEU A 12 2.33 -0.34 10.76
C LEU A 12 2.65 -0.23 9.27
N ALA A 13 3.06 -1.33 8.62
CA ALA A 13 3.29 -1.35 7.18
C ALA A 13 2.02 -1.00 6.40
N THR A 14 0.86 -1.50 6.84
CA THR A 14 -0.43 -1.19 6.25
C THR A 14 -0.75 0.30 6.35
N LEU A 15 -0.53 0.92 7.51
CA LEU A 15 -0.73 2.36 7.70
C LEU A 15 0.20 3.20 6.82
N PHE A 16 1.47 2.78 6.68
CA PHE A 16 2.42 3.42 5.77
C PHE A 16 1.92 3.39 4.31
N PHE A 17 1.51 2.22 3.82
CA PHE A 17 1.00 2.09 2.46
C PHE A 17 -0.31 2.84 2.23
N ILE A 18 -1.21 2.90 3.23
CA ILE A 18 -2.43 3.71 3.14
C ILE A 18 -2.07 5.19 2.98
N GLY A 19 -1.15 5.71 3.80
CA GLY A 19 -0.67 7.09 3.69
C GLY A 19 -0.07 7.37 2.31
N PHE A 20 0.80 6.47 1.84
CA PHE A 20 1.42 6.57 0.53
C PHE A 20 0.39 6.54 -0.62
N ILE A 21 -0.64 5.69 -0.54
CA ILE A 21 -1.73 5.65 -1.52
C ILE A 21 -2.51 6.97 -1.55
N VAL A 22 -2.84 7.53 -0.38
CA VAL A 22 -3.56 8.81 -0.28
C VAL A 22 -2.75 9.95 -0.87
N GLU A 23 -1.45 9.98 -0.63
CA GLU A 23 -0.54 10.99 -1.19
C GLU A 23 -0.49 10.89 -2.72
N ASN A 24 -0.26 9.69 -3.27
CA ASN A 24 -0.25 9.46 -4.72
C ASN A 24 -1.61 9.72 -5.37
N ALA A 25 -2.72 9.43 -4.68
CA ALA A 25 -4.06 9.73 -5.17
C ALA A 25 -4.31 11.25 -5.22
N THR A 26 -3.85 11.98 -4.21
CA THR A 26 -3.92 13.45 -4.19
C THR A 26 -3.05 14.05 -5.29
N TYR A 27 -1.86 13.49 -5.50
CA TYR A 27 -0.95 13.90 -6.55
C TYR A 27 -1.53 13.65 -7.95
N ALA A 28 -2.10 12.46 -8.19
CA ALA A 28 -2.80 12.13 -9.43
C ALA A 28 -3.95 13.10 -9.72
N LYS A 29 -4.76 13.43 -8.71
CA LYS A 29 -5.85 14.42 -8.84
C LYS A 29 -5.35 15.79 -9.28
N ARG A 30 -4.21 16.25 -8.76
CA ARG A 30 -3.61 17.53 -9.18
C ARG A 30 -3.06 17.45 -10.61
N SER A 31 -2.41 16.35 -10.97
CA SER A 31 -1.85 16.16 -12.32
C SER A 31 -2.92 16.04 -13.40
N ILE A 32 -4.12 15.53 -13.08
CA ILE A 32 -5.27 15.53 -13.99
C ILE A 32 -5.67 16.97 -14.38
N ALA A 33 -5.61 17.92 -13.44
CA ALA A 33 -5.92 19.33 -13.73
C ALA A 33 -4.87 20.01 -14.64
N LEU A 34 -3.69 19.41 -14.79
CA LEU A 34 -2.58 19.90 -15.59
C LEU A 34 -2.39 19.11 -16.90
N GLU A 35 -3.29 18.16 -17.21
CA GLU A 35 -3.23 17.27 -18.38
C GLU A 35 -1.91 16.48 -18.54
N ASP A 36 -1.16 16.28 -17.44
CA ASP A 36 0.12 15.57 -17.47
C ASP A 36 -0.09 14.05 -17.33
N THR A 37 -0.31 13.40 -18.47
CA THR A 37 -0.59 11.97 -18.59
C THR A 37 0.52 11.07 -18.04
N ALA A 38 1.80 11.46 -18.21
CA ALA A 38 2.93 10.66 -17.74
C ALA A 38 2.98 10.63 -16.21
N CYS A 39 2.69 11.77 -15.58
CA CYS A 39 2.62 11.92 -14.14
C CYS A 39 1.47 11.10 -13.53
N ILE A 40 0.30 11.11 -14.18
CA ILE A 40 -0.87 10.32 -13.76
C ILE A 40 -0.56 8.81 -13.79
N ILE A 41 0.04 8.31 -14.87
CA ILE A 41 0.38 6.89 -15.00
C ILE A 41 1.34 6.43 -13.89
N ARG A 42 2.34 7.26 -13.55
CA ARG A 42 3.30 6.94 -12.47
C ARG A 42 2.60 6.89 -11.11
N ALA A 43 1.74 7.85 -10.82
CA ALA A 43 0.99 7.90 -9.55
C ALA A 43 0.03 6.70 -9.43
N VAL A 44 -0.70 6.37 -10.50
CA VAL A 44 -1.60 5.21 -10.53
C VAL A 44 -0.81 3.90 -10.41
N GLY A 45 0.32 3.78 -11.11
CA GLY A 45 1.21 2.62 -10.99
C GLY A 45 1.71 2.43 -9.55
N ALA A 46 2.11 3.52 -8.88
CA ALA A 46 2.52 3.48 -7.48
C ALA A 46 1.39 3.01 -6.54
N ILE A 47 0.14 3.44 -6.79
CA ILE A 47 -1.03 2.98 -6.03
C ILE A 47 -1.25 1.47 -6.23
N ILE A 48 -1.22 0.99 -7.47
CA ILE A 48 -1.41 -0.43 -7.79
C ILE A 48 -0.36 -1.30 -7.09
N VAL A 49 0.92 -0.92 -7.19
CA VAL A 49 2.02 -1.64 -6.53
C VAL A 49 1.85 -1.65 -5.02
N SER A 50 1.40 -0.53 -4.44
CA SER A 50 1.14 -0.43 -2.99
C SER A 50 0.02 -1.37 -2.54
N VAL A 51 -1.07 -1.46 -3.30
CA VAL A 51 -2.18 -2.39 -3.00
C VAL A 51 -1.72 -3.84 -3.10
N LEU A 52 -0.92 -4.19 -4.12
CA LEU A 52 -0.34 -5.52 -4.27
C LEU A 52 0.58 -5.88 -3.10
N ALA A 53 1.44 -4.95 -2.67
CA ALA A 53 2.33 -5.14 -1.54
C ALA A 53 1.55 -5.38 -0.24
N VAL A 54 0.52 -4.58 0.05
CA VAL A 54 -0.36 -4.77 1.21
C VAL A 54 -1.03 -6.14 1.16
N THR A 55 -1.59 -6.52 0.02
CA THR A 55 -2.26 -7.81 -0.15
C THR A 55 -1.32 -8.97 0.10
N ALA A 56 -0.10 -8.92 -0.44
CA ALA A 56 0.93 -9.95 -0.24
C ALA A 56 1.37 -10.05 1.23
N LEU A 57 1.56 -8.92 1.91
CA LEU A 57 1.90 -8.87 3.33
C LEU A 57 0.80 -9.50 4.19
N TRP A 58 -0.47 -9.21 3.91
CA TRP A 58 -1.59 -9.80 4.65
C TRP A 58 -1.80 -11.29 4.34
N LEU A 59 -1.58 -11.73 3.09
CA LEU A 59 -1.55 -13.16 2.75
C LEU A 59 -0.49 -13.90 3.57
N GLN A 60 0.71 -13.33 3.67
CA GLN A 60 1.79 -13.89 4.47
C GLN A 60 1.44 -13.90 5.97
N ALA A 61 0.88 -12.80 6.49
CA ALA A 61 0.43 -12.71 7.89
C ALA A 61 -0.63 -13.78 8.22
N CYS A 62 -1.62 -13.96 7.35
CA CYS A 62 -2.65 -15.00 7.51
C CYS A 62 -2.04 -16.40 7.46
N TYR A 63 -1.11 -16.66 6.53
CA TYR A 63 -0.43 -17.95 6.48
C TYR A 63 0.29 -18.27 7.79
N TYR A 64 1.08 -17.32 8.32
CA TYR A 64 1.78 -17.49 9.59
C TYR A 64 0.86 -17.58 10.81
N PHE A 65 -0.36 -17.05 10.75
CA PHE A 65 -1.29 -17.09 11.87
C PHE A 65 -2.16 -18.35 11.90
N PHE A 66 -2.54 -18.87 10.73
CA PHE A 66 -3.46 -20.01 10.61
C PHE A 66 -2.77 -21.36 10.39
N PHE A 67 -1.55 -21.38 9.83
CA PHE A 67 -0.89 -22.62 9.40
C PHE A 67 0.50 -22.87 10.01
N ALA A 68 1.13 -21.86 10.62
CA ALA A 68 2.43 -21.98 11.31
C ALA A 68 2.26 -21.83 12.82
#